data_AF-A0A8C3IBR7-F1
#
_entry.id   AF-A0A8C3IBR7-F1
#
_cell.length_a   1.000
_cell.length_b   1.000
_cell.length_c   1.000
_cell.angle_alpha   90.00
_cell.angle_beta   90.00
_cell.angle_gamma   90.00
#
_symmetry.space_group_name_H-M   'P 1'
#
loop_
_entity.id
_entity.type
_entity.pdbx_description
1 polymer ?
#
loop_
_entity_poly.entity_id
_entity_poly.type
_entity_poly.pdbx_seq_one_letter_code
_entity_poly.pdbx_strand_id
1 'polypeptide(L)'
;METFLKELNLACKHLIEFRDMYEYENRIKTFTDWPFMENCKCTPEHMARAGFIHCPSANEPDVAKCFFCLIELEGWEPNDDPQLTIPKMKLLCLCCRVEHSKRPSNCGFLSLTKNFDDLTMEEYYMLEMDRSTMKSFEEEVDATRKRLIDHFVSKHQYIPEPKMPVSESPSTC
;
A
#
# COMPACT_ATOMS: atom_id res chain seq x y z
N MET A 1 -30.09 -12.49 4.69
CA MET A 1 -29.67 -13.31 3.53
C MET A 1 -29.03 -12.43 2.45
N GLU A 2 -29.70 -11.36 2.00
CA GLU A 2 -29.14 -10.40 1.03
C GLU A 2 -27.88 -9.65 1.52
N THR A 3 -27.82 -9.29 2.80
CA THR A 3 -26.63 -8.67 3.41
C THR A 3 -25.42 -9.59 3.39
N PHE A 4 -25.60 -10.83 3.81
CA PHE A 4 -24.56 -11.87 3.74
C PHE A 4 -24.12 -12.15 2.30
N LEU A 5 -25.05 -12.13 1.33
CA LEU A 5 -24.74 -12.24 -0.10
C LEU A 5 -23.92 -11.04 -0.61
N LYS A 6 -24.19 -9.82 -0.12
CA LYS A 6 -23.39 -8.63 -0.46
C LYS A 6 -21.99 -8.70 0.16
N GLU A 7 -21.88 -9.13 1.41
CA GLU A 7 -20.58 -9.33 2.08
C GLU A 7 -19.75 -10.42 1.40
N LEU A 8 -20.38 -11.54 1.04
CA LEU A 8 -19.72 -12.63 0.32
C LEU A 8 -19.29 -12.19 -1.08
N ASN A 9 -20.14 -11.45 -1.80
CA ASN A 9 -19.78 -10.90 -3.11
C ASN A 9 -18.64 -9.89 -3.00
N LEU A 10 -18.65 -9.01 -1.99
CA LEU A 10 -17.57 -8.05 -1.78
C LEU A 10 -16.26 -8.76 -1.43
N ALA A 11 -16.30 -9.76 -0.53
CA ALA A 11 -15.14 -10.57 -0.20
C ALA A 11 -14.60 -11.34 -1.43
N CYS A 12 -15.48 -11.96 -2.22
CA CYS A 12 -15.11 -12.60 -3.48
C CYS A 12 -14.52 -11.61 -4.48
N LYS A 13 -15.07 -10.39 -4.57
CA LYS A 13 -14.56 -9.35 -5.46
C LYS A 13 -13.18 -8.87 -5.03
N HIS A 14 -12.96 -8.65 -3.74
CA HIS A 14 -11.65 -8.34 -3.19
C HIS A 14 -10.64 -9.49 -3.43
N LEU A 15 -11.05 -10.75 -3.27
CA LEU A 15 -10.19 -11.91 -3.55
C LEU A 15 -9.81 -12.00 -5.04
N ILE A 16 -10.73 -11.67 -5.95
CA ILE A 16 -10.47 -11.63 -7.40
C ILE A 16 -9.58 -10.43 -7.75
N GLU A 17 -9.89 -9.24 -7.25
CA GLU A 17 -9.11 -8.01 -7.47
C GLU A 17 -7.67 -8.15 -6.96
N PHE A 18 -7.42 -8.87 -5.86
CA PHE A 18 -6.07 -9.13 -5.37
C PHE A 18 -5.31 -10.18 -6.17
N ARG A 19 -6.01 -11.20 -6.69
CA ARG A 19 -5.40 -12.16 -7.61
C ARG A 19 -4.93 -11.47 -8.89
N ASP A 20 -5.76 -10.57 -9.41
CA ASP A 20 -5.46 -9.83 -10.64
C ASP A 20 -4.19 -9.00 -10.50
N MET A 21 -3.86 -8.52 -9.29
CA MET A 21 -2.64 -7.75 -9.03
C MET A 21 -1.35 -8.57 -9.02
N TYR A 22 -1.41 -9.91 -9.08
CA TYR A 22 -0.20 -10.71 -9.37
C TYR A 22 0.28 -10.52 -10.81
N GLU A 23 -0.63 -10.19 -11.73
CA GLU A 23 -0.27 -9.82 -13.10
C GLU A 23 0.36 -8.43 -13.14
N TYR A 24 1.56 -8.35 -13.71
CA TYR A 24 2.28 -7.08 -13.88
C TYR A 24 1.44 -6.04 -14.65
N GLU A 25 0.72 -6.48 -15.68
CA GLU A 25 -0.09 -5.61 -16.54
C GLU A 25 -1.24 -4.94 -15.79
N ASN A 26 -1.76 -5.55 -14.73
CA ASN A 26 -2.82 -4.93 -13.94
C ASN A 26 -2.25 -3.92 -12.96
N ARG A 27 -1.04 -4.16 -12.42
CA ARG A 27 -0.35 -3.20 -11.56
C ARG A 27 0.04 -1.94 -12.34
N ILE A 28 0.62 -2.07 -13.53
CA ILE A 28 1.05 -0.90 -14.31
C ILE A 28 -0.14 0.00 -14.72
N LYS A 29 -1.31 -0.59 -15.02
CA LYS A 29 -2.54 0.17 -15.35
C LYS A 29 -3.03 1.06 -14.22
N THR A 30 -2.61 0.82 -12.98
CA THR A 30 -3.01 1.68 -11.85
C THR A 30 -2.33 3.05 -11.92
N PHE A 31 -1.14 3.15 -12.50
CA PHE A 31 -0.36 4.37 -12.62
C PHE A 31 -0.86 5.24 -13.80
N THR A 32 -1.93 5.97 -13.56
CA THR A 32 -2.57 6.85 -14.56
C THR A 32 -1.97 8.26 -14.57
N ASP A 33 -1.91 8.90 -13.40
CA ASP A 33 -1.41 10.27 -13.23
C ASP A 33 -0.11 10.29 -12.40
N TRP A 34 0.81 9.36 -12.67
CA TRP A 34 2.04 9.23 -11.90
C TRP A 34 3.07 10.33 -12.29
N PRO A 35 3.61 11.10 -11.33
CA PRO A 35 4.44 12.26 -11.65
C PRO A 35 5.85 11.92 -12.16
N PHE A 36 6.34 10.69 -11.93
CA PHE A 36 7.71 10.29 -12.26
C PHE A 36 7.74 9.36 -13.47
N MET A 37 7.91 9.92 -14.66
CA MET A 37 7.94 9.18 -15.92
C MET A 37 9.39 8.97 -16.39
N GLU A 38 9.87 9.81 -17.31
CA GLU A 38 11.20 9.66 -17.89
C GLU A 38 12.33 10.10 -16.94
N ASN A 39 13.51 9.48 -17.08
CA ASN A 39 14.73 9.78 -16.30
C ASN A 39 14.61 9.64 -14.76
N CYS A 40 13.57 8.96 -14.29
CA CYS A 40 13.38 8.62 -12.87
C CYS A 40 13.67 7.13 -12.64
N LYS A 41 13.97 6.75 -11.40
CA LYS A 41 14.07 5.36 -10.96
C LYS A 41 12.72 4.81 -10.48
N CYS A 42 11.84 5.68 -10.00
CA CYS A 42 10.49 5.36 -9.55
C CYS A 42 9.45 5.48 -10.69
N THR A 43 9.78 5.00 -11.88
CA THR A 43 8.83 4.99 -13.01
C THR A 43 7.69 3.99 -12.76
N PRO A 44 6.53 4.13 -13.42
CA PRO A 44 5.42 3.17 -13.30
C PRO A 44 5.86 1.71 -13.49
N GLU A 45 6.76 1.45 -14.43
CA GLU A 45 7.30 0.11 -14.69
C GLU A 45 8.13 -0.40 -13.51
N HIS A 46 8.99 0.43 -12.93
CA HIS A 46 9.79 0.04 -11.77
C HIS A 46 8.93 -0.16 -10.53
N MET A 47 7.94 0.72 -10.33
CA MET A 47 6.96 0.62 -9.24
C MET A 47 6.14 -0.68 -9.35
N ALA A 48 5.57 -0.95 -10.52
CA ALA A 48 4.80 -2.17 -10.77
C ALA A 48 5.65 -3.43 -10.66
N ARG A 49 6.93 -3.41 -11.07
CA ARG A 49 7.85 -4.56 -10.86
C ARG A 49 8.13 -4.80 -9.38
N ALA A 50 8.23 -3.75 -8.57
CA ALA A 50 8.43 -3.86 -7.13
C ALA A 50 7.14 -4.25 -6.36
N GLY A 51 6.02 -4.44 -7.05
CA GLY A 51 4.74 -4.85 -6.46
C GLY A 51 3.86 -3.69 -6.01
N PHE A 52 4.19 -2.45 -6.39
CA PHE A 52 3.34 -1.30 -6.07
C PHE A 52 2.19 -1.13 -7.05
N ILE A 53 1.08 -0.63 -6.53
CA ILE A 53 -0.06 -0.07 -7.24
C ILE A 53 -0.25 1.38 -6.82
N HIS A 54 -0.73 2.23 -7.73
CA HIS A 54 -1.01 3.63 -7.47
C HIS A 54 -2.41 3.77 -6.81
N CYS A 55 -2.46 4.42 -5.65
CA CYS A 55 -3.66 4.61 -4.85
C CYS A 55 -3.85 6.11 -4.52
N PRO A 56 -4.02 6.99 -5.53
CA PRO A 56 -4.05 8.43 -5.30
C PRO A 56 -5.29 8.84 -4.49
N SER A 57 -5.09 9.79 -3.58
CA SER A 57 -6.18 10.53 -2.92
C SER A 57 -6.10 12.00 -3.29
N ALA A 58 -7.19 12.76 -3.09
CA ALA A 58 -7.20 14.19 -3.39
C ALA A 58 -6.11 14.99 -2.65
N ASN A 59 -5.63 14.49 -1.50
CA ASN A 59 -4.59 15.14 -0.71
C ASN A 59 -3.20 14.52 -0.93
N GLU A 60 -3.14 13.30 -1.45
CA GLU A 60 -1.94 12.47 -1.50
C GLU A 60 -1.88 11.81 -2.90
N PRO A 61 -1.47 12.58 -3.93
CA PRO A 61 -1.55 12.15 -5.33
C PRO A 61 -0.49 11.10 -5.72
N ASP A 62 0.58 10.94 -4.94
CA ASP A 62 1.70 10.03 -5.21
C ASP A 62 1.73 8.82 -4.27
N VAL A 63 0.61 8.49 -3.62
CA VAL A 63 0.52 7.30 -2.76
C VAL A 63 0.61 6.03 -3.59
N ALA A 64 1.56 5.17 -3.24
CA ALA A 64 1.71 3.85 -3.81
C ALA A 64 1.62 2.78 -2.71
N LYS A 65 0.83 1.73 -2.96
CA LYS A 65 0.63 0.62 -2.03
C LYS A 65 1.18 -0.67 -2.61
N CYS A 66 1.92 -1.48 -1.84
CA CYS A 66 2.25 -2.83 -2.27
C CYS A 66 1.01 -3.73 -2.20
N PHE A 67 0.63 -4.40 -3.28
CA PHE A 67 -0.59 -5.24 -3.30
C PHE A 67 -0.50 -6.46 -2.35
N PHE A 68 0.74 -6.87 -2.04
CA PHE A 68 1.03 -8.06 -1.25
C PHE A 68 1.21 -7.75 0.24
N CYS A 69 2.26 -6.98 0.59
CA CYS A 69 2.58 -6.67 1.99
C CYS A 69 1.84 -5.44 2.53
N LEU A 70 1.00 -4.80 1.69
CA LEU A 70 0.12 -3.69 2.02
C LEU A 70 0.82 -2.43 2.53
N ILE A 71 2.15 -2.32 2.38
CA ILE A 71 2.85 -1.08 2.71
C ILE A 71 2.39 0.06 1.80
N GLU A 72 2.02 1.18 2.42
CA GLU A 72 1.73 2.44 1.74
C GLU A 72 2.92 3.38 1.88
N LEU A 73 3.32 3.99 0.76
CA LEU A 73 4.43 4.93 0.64
C LEU A 73 3.97 6.17 -0.12
N GLU A 74 4.35 7.34 0.37
CA GLU A 74 4.13 8.66 -0.23
C GLU A 74 5.42 9.47 -0.22
N GLY A 75 5.44 10.61 -0.92
CA GLY A 75 6.59 11.50 -0.98
C GLY A 75 7.74 10.93 -1.82
N TRP A 76 7.40 10.35 -2.97
CA TRP A 76 8.37 9.76 -3.88
C TRP A 76 9.26 10.83 -4.52
N GLU A 77 10.53 10.51 -4.69
CA GLU A 77 11.50 11.35 -5.38
C GLU A 77 12.02 10.66 -6.65
N PRO A 78 12.43 11.41 -7.70
CA PRO A 78 12.91 10.83 -8.96
C PRO A 78 14.02 9.78 -8.83
N ASN A 79 14.84 9.86 -7.77
CA ASN A 79 15.97 8.95 -7.55
C ASN A 79 15.64 7.77 -6.61
N ASP A 80 14.42 7.69 -6.09
CA ASP A 80 13.98 6.59 -5.24
C ASP A 80 13.89 5.29 -6.06
N ASP A 81 14.47 4.22 -5.54
CA ASP A 81 14.42 2.89 -6.15
C ASP A 81 13.29 2.08 -5.49
N PRO A 82 12.18 1.75 -6.18
CA PRO A 82 11.03 1.06 -5.59
C PRO A 82 11.36 -0.31 -4.96
N GLN A 83 12.44 -0.97 -5.39
CA GLN A 83 12.85 -2.25 -4.81
C GLN A 83 13.58 -2.07 -3.47
N LEU A 84 14.25 -0.93 -3.32
CA LEU A 84 15.07 -0.59 -2.15
C LEU A 84 14.43 0.50 -1.28
N THR A 85 13.26 1.03 -1.67
CA THR A 85 12.63 2.13 -0.95
C THR A 85 12.34 1.73 0.48
N ILE A 86 12.87 2.56 1.38
CA ILE A 86 12.60 2.55 2.80
C ILE A 86 11.37 3.45 3.02
N PRO A 87 10.38 3.06 3.84
CA PRO A 87 9.27 3.96 4.17
C PRO A 87 9.79 5.27 4.76
N LYS A 88 9.63 6.37 4.01
CA LYS A 88 9.88 7.74 4.45
C LYS A 88 8.72 8.22 5.32
N MET A 89 8.39 7.51 6.39
CA MET A 89 7.25 7.92 7.21
C MET A 89 7.61 9.16 8.04
N LYS A 90 6.84 10.23 7.82
CA LYS A 90 6.89 11.48 8.57
C LYS A 90 6.34 11.21 9.99
N LEU A 91 7.27 11.22 10.94
CA LEU A 91 7.13 11.26 12.40
C LEU A 91 6.61 10.01 13.14
N LEU A 92 7.47 9.58 14.08
CA LEU A 92 7.22 8.76 15.28
C LEU A 92 7.43 7.23 15.23
N CYS A 93 8.41 6.76 14.45
CA CYS A 93 9.19 5.59 14.92
C CYS A 93 10.61 5.62 14.32
N LEU A 94 11.60 6.00 15.13
CA LEU A 94 13.02 5.97 14.76
C LEU A 94 13.56 4.52 14.55
N CYS A 95 12.72 3.49 14.74
CA CYS A 95 13.08 2.07 14.66
C CYS A 95 12.77 1.41 13.30
N CYS A 96 12.02 2.06 12.40
CA CYS A 96 11.47 1.40 11.20
C CYS A 96 12.08 1.86 9.86
N ARG A 97 13.38 2.22 9.83
CA ARG A 97 14.12 2.36 8.56
C ARG A 97 14.45 0.99 8.01
N VAL A 98 13.48 0.33 7.39
CA VAL A 98 13.71 -0.97 6.79
C VAL A 98 13.23 -0.97 5.36
N GLU A 99 14.16 -1.26 4.44
CA GLU A 99 13.90 -1.44 3.01
C GLU A 99 12.70 -2.38 2.82
N HIS A 100 11.88 -2.15 1.80
CA HIS A 100 10.73 -3.02 1.48
C HIS A 100 11.12 -4.52 1.43
N SER A 101 12.35 -4.83 1.00
CA SER A 101 12.96 -6.17 0.97
C SER A 101 13.54 -6.70 2.30
N LYS A 102 13.75 -5.85 3.30
CA LYS A 102 14.43 -6.21 4.58
C LYS A 102 13.50 -6.21 5.79
N ARG A 103 12.20 -6.01 5.62
CA ARG A 103 11.22 -6.00 6.72
C ARG A 103 11.30 -7.29 7.54
N PRO A 104 10.96 -7.24 8.85
CA PRO A 104 10.99 -8.42 9.73
C PRO A 104 10.11 -9.58 9.21
N SER A 105 9.12 -9.27 8.38
CA SER A 105 8.53 -10.20 7.42
C SER A 105 8.94 -9.76 6.01
N ASN A 106 9.97 -10.40 5.44
CA ASN A 106 10.36 -10.21 4.05
C ASN A 106 9.11 -10.28 3.14
N CYS A 107 8.98 -9.38 2.18
CA CYS A 107 7.80 -9.37 1.31
C CYS A 107 7.76 -10.69 0.52
N GLY A 108 6.77 -11.55 0.80
CA GLY A 108 6.64 -12.87 0.18
C GLY A 108 6.59 -12.81 -1.35
N PHE A 109 5.95 -11.77 -1.90
CA PHE A 109 5.96 -11.49 -3.35
C PHE A 109 7.38 -11.24 -3.91
N LEU A 110 8.19 -10.41 -3.25
CA LEU A 110 9.58 -10.16 -3.69
C LEU A 110 10.51 -11.37 -3.45
N SER A 111 10.08 -12.30 -2.61
CA SER A 111 10.82 -13.53 -2.30
C SER A 111 10.55 -14.66 -3.29
N LEU A 112 9.59 -14.48 -4.21
CA LEU A 112 9.25 -15.48 -5.22
C LEU A 112 10.44 -15.74 -6.15
N THR A 113 10.83 -17.01 -6.26
CA THR A 113 11.92 -17.46 -7.13
C THR A 113 11.45 -17.89 -8.53
N LYS A 114 10.14 -17.94 -8.73
CA LYS A 114 9.49 -18.31 -9.99
C LYS A 114 8.24 -17.45 -10.24
N ASN A 115 7.75 -17.44 -11.47
CA ASN A 115 6.56 -16.64 -11.81
C ASN A 115 5.32 -17.17 -11.08
N PHE A 116 4.34 -16.29 -10.91
CA PHE A 116 3.07 -16.62 -10.29
C PHE A 116 2.36 -17.80 -10.98
N ASP A 117 2.37 -17.84 -12.32
CA ASP A 117 1.74 -18.92 -13.10
C ASP A 117 2.44 -20.29 -12.95
N ASP A 118 3.69 -20.29 -12.46
CA ASP A 118 4.50 -21.48 -12.23
C ASP A 118 4.39 -21.99 -10.77
N LEU A 119 3.60 -21.32 -9.92
CA LEU A 119 3.35 -21.74 -8.54
C LEU A 119 2.46 -22.98 -8.50
N THR A 120 2.85 -23.94 -7.66
CA THR A 120 1.95 -25.03 -7.26
C THR A 120 0.84 -24.48 -6.37
N MET A 121 -0.27 -25.23 -6.27
CA MET A 121 -1.37 -24.86 -5.38
C MET A 121 -0.94 -24.73 -3.92
N GLU A 122 0.04 -25.53 -3.49
CA GLU A 122 0.60 -25.46 -2.13
C GLU A 122 1.38 -24.16 -1.92
N GLU A 123 2.27 -23.79 -2.84
CA GLU A 123 3.03 -22.53 -2.76
C GLU A 123 2.12 -21.31 -2.84
N TYR A 124 1.10 -21.34 -3.71
CA TYR A 124 0.08 -20.30 -3.78
C TYR A 124 -0.67 -20.16 -2.45
N TYR A 125 -1.08 -21.30 -1.86
CA TYR A 125 -1.80 -21.29 -0.59
C TYR A 125 -0.95 -20.73 0.55
N MET A 126 0.32 -21.14 0.65
CA MET A 126 1.26 -20.58 1.64
C MET A 126 1.44 -19.07 1.45
N LEU A 127 1.59 -18.62 0.20
CA LEU A 127 1.74 -17.21 -0.14
C LEU A 127 0.51 -16.37 0.24
N GLU A 128 -0.70 -16.87 -0.02
CA GLU A 128 -1.95 -16.20 0.38
C GLU A 128 -2.20 -16.26 1.89
N MET A 129 -1.78 -17.32 2.57
CA MET A 129 -1.81 -17.36 4.04
C MET A 129 -0.92 -16.27 4.64
N ASP A 130 0.30 -16.10 4.14
CA ASP A 130 1.21 -15.03 4.57
C ASP A 130 0.58 -13.65 4.33
N ARG A 131 -0.02 -13.45 3.15
CA ARG A 131 -0.75 -12.21 2.85
C ARG A 131 -1.93 -11.96 3.78
N SER A 132 -2.75 -12.98 4.03
CA SER A 132 -3.94 -12.89 4.89
C SER A 132 -3.57 -12.61 6.34
N THR A 133 -2.50 -13.23 6.85
CA THR A 133 -2.02 -12.96 8.21
C THR A 133 -1.54 -11.53 8.34
N MET A 134 -0.74 -11.02 7.38
CA MET A 134 -0.31 -9.62 7.36
C MET A 134 -1.51 -8.65 7.34
N LYS A 135 -2.50 -8.91 6.49
CA LYS A 135 -3.71 -8.10 6.40
C LYS A 135 -4.49 -8.06 7.72
N SER A 136 -4.67 -9.23 8.37
CA SER A 136 -5.40 -9.30 9.64
C SER A 136 -4.72 -8.51 10.76
N PHE A 137 -3.38 -8.50 10.76
CA PHE A 137 -2.60 -7.72 11.73
C PHE A 137 -2.72 -6.21 11.48
N GLU A 138 -2.68 -5.77 10.22
CA GLU A 138 -2.87 -4.36 9.84
C GLU A 138 -4.25 -3.85 10.29
N GLU A 139 -5.31 -4.62 10.03
CA GLU A 139 -6.69 -4.28 10.44
C GLU A 139 -6.81 -4.13 11.97
N GLU A 140 -6.14 -5.01 12.75
CA GLU A 140 -6.13 -4.93 14.22
C GLU A 140 -5.35 -3.71 14.73
N VAL A 141 -4.21 -3.38 14.11
CA VAL A 141 -3.41 -2.19 14.42
C VAL A 141 -4.23 -0.93 14.15
N ASP A 142 -4.92 -0.86 13.01
CA ASP A 142 -5.76 0.28 12.64
C ASP A 142 -6.96 0.43 13.58
N ALA A 143 -7.64 -0.68 13.92
CA ALA A 143 -8.71 -0.68 14.91
C ALA A 143 -8.21 -0.20 16.27
N THR A 144 -7.02 -0.61 16.68
CA THR A 144 -6.40 -0.17 17.95
C THR A 144 -6.01 1.30 17.92
N ARG A 145 -5.39 1.78 16.83
CA ARG A 145 -5.06 3.20 16.63
C ARG A 145 -6.33 4.04 16.71
N LYS A 146 -7.40 3.63 16.03
CA LYS A 146 -8.70 4.31 16.07
C LYS A 146 -9.25 4.37 17.49
N ARG A 147 -9.27 3.24 18.22
CA ARG A 147 -9.71 3.21 19.63
C ARG A 147 -8.91 4.17 20.53
N LEU A 148 -7.59 4.26 20.32
CA LEU A 148 -6.73 5.17 21.07
C LEU A 148 -7.01 6.65 20.75
N ILE A 149 -7.21 6.98 19.47
CA ILE A 149 -7.58 8.34 19.04
C ILE A 149 -8.94 8.71 19.61
N ASP A 150 -9.95 7.84 19.47
CA ASP A 150 -11.30 8.07 19.98
C ASP A 150 -11.28 8.28 21.51
N HIS A 151 -10.50 7.46 22.23
CA HIS A 151 -10.28 7.63 23.66
C HIS A 151 -9.61 8.96 24.00
N PHE A 152 -8.58 9.36 23.26
CA PHE A 152 -7.89 10.64 23.45
C PHE A 152 -8.82 11.84 23.22
N VAL A 153 -9.54 11.84 22.09
CA VAL A 153 -10.52 12.86 21.71
C VAL A 153 -11.62 12.98 22.77
N SER A 154 -12.17 11.85 23.21
CA SER A 154 -13.21 11.79 24.25
C SER A 154 -12.71 12.33 25.60
N LYS A 155 -11.52 11.90 26.04
CA LYS A 155 -10.96 12.27 27.35
C LYS A 155 -10.52 13.72 27.43
N HIS A 156 -9.97 14.27 26.34
CA HIS A 156 -9.40 15.61 26.33
C HIS A 156 -10.31 16.67 25.70
N GLN A 157 -11.53 16.31 25.28
CA GLN A 157 -12.46 17.19 24.54
C GLN A 157 -11.78 17.94 23.39
N TYR A 158 -10.80 17.28 22.76
CA TYR A 158 -10.06 17.86 21.65
C TYR A 158 -10.98 17.90 20.44
N ILE A 159 -11.25 19.09 19.92
CA ILE A 159 -11.94 19.27 18.64
C ILE A 159 -10.84 19.31 17.58
N PRO A 160 -10.76 18.32 16.67
CA PRO A 160 -9.81 18.37 15.58
C PRO A 160 -10.02 19.65 14.79
N GLU A 161 -8.96 20.42 14.56
CA GLU A 161 -9.06 21.60 13.70
C GLU A 161 -9.56 21.17 12.31
N PRO A 162 -10.50 21.92 11.71
CA PRO A 162 -10.90 21.69 10.33
C PRO A 162 -9.64 21.72 9.44
N LYS A 163 -9.47 20.70 8.60
CA LYS A 163 -8.40 20.74 7.58
C LYS A 163 -8.58 22.02 6.77
N MET A 164 -7.68 22.98 6.94
CA MET A 164 -7.72 24.23 6.19
C MET A 164 -7.60 23.90 4.70
N PRO A 165 -8.43 24.50 3.82
CA PRO A 165 -8.19 24.45 2.39
C PRO A 165 -6.81 25.05 2.14
N VAL A 166 -5.90 24.26 1.60
CA VAL A 166 -4.56 24.73 1.24
C VAL A 166 -4.76 25.67 0.05
N SER A 167 -4.46 26.96 0.27
CA SER A 167 -4.43 27.97 -0.79
C SER A 167 -3.45 27.53 -1.87
N GLU A 168 -3.92 27.45 -3.12
CA GLU A 168 -3.11 27.28 -4.31
C GLU A 168 -1.98 28.32 -4.30
N SER A 169 -0.73 27.89 -4.05
CA SER A 169 0.43 28.74 -4.32
C SER A 169 0.79 28.64 -5.81
N PRO A 170 1.10 29.76 -6.48
CA PRO A 170 1.23 29.80 -7.93
C PRO A 170 2.43 28.99 -8.40
N SER A 171 2.17 28.10 -9.36
CA SER A 171 3.15 27.44 -10.20
C SER A 171 4.14 28.46 -10.77
N THR A 172 5.40 28.36 -10.38
CA THR A 172 6.49 29.09 -11.03
C THR A 172 7.34 28.08 -11.80
N CYS A 173 7.23 28.20 -13.12
CA CYS A 173 8.05 27.76 -14.26
C CYS A 173 9.02 26.58 -14.10
#